data_AF-A0A5N7DFS2-F1
#
_entry.id   AF-A0A5N7DFS2-F1
#
_cell.length_a   1.000
_cell.length_b   1.000
_cell.length_c   1.000
_cell.angle_alpha   90.00
_cell.angle_beta   90.00
_cell.angle_gamma   90.00
#
_symmetry.space_group_name_H-M   'P 1'
#
loop_
_entity.id
_entity.type
_entity.pdbx_description
1 polymer ?
#
loop_
_entity_poly.entity_id
_entity_poly.type
_entity_poly.pdbx_seq_one_letter_code
_entity_poly.pdbx_strand_id
1 'polypeptide(L)'
;MNDTTAEPTYSYPHRPARTSFNITRELHIACLLNDSERVTELLAMGANRDAISHAGYSALDVADLLNRVSVVKRLLAPVNIRETGMLELMYAIRQGRSTVVQALLEMGLNDQLQDEVLFRGVFLMACYIGTTFVVNALVKYGPGLSISPFEDMFVHVAMFLNNTEVADTIRDIADIERRNMLRGVEVCGL
;
A
#
# COMPACT_ATOMS: atom_id res chain seq x y z
N MET A 1 -69.80 24.66 24.87
CA MET A 1 -69.32 23.39 24.30
C MET A 1 -67.90 23.62 23.82
N ASN A 2 -66.90 23.02 24.49
CA ASN A 2 -65.48 23.15 24.12
C ASN A 2 -65.14 22.08 23.09
N ASP A 3 -65.05 22.47 21.82
CA ASP A 3 -64.49 21.61 20.78
C ASP A 3 -62.97 21.59 20.94
N THR A 4 -62.49 20.47 21.48
CA THR A 4 -61.08 20.21 21.74
C THR A 4 -60.48 19.70 20.44
N THR A 5 -59.76 20.55 19.72
CA THR A 5 -59.01 20.17 18.52
C THR A 5 -57.89 19.21 18.93
N ALA A 6 -58.09 17.91 18.70
CA ALA A 6 -57.06 16.89 18.89
C ALA A 6 -55.93 17.11 17.86
N GLU A 7 -54.71 17.35 18.34
CA GLU A 7 -53.53 17.41 17.47
C GLU A 7 -53.24 16.03 16.84
N PRO A 8 -52.86 15.97 15.55
CA PRO A 8 -52.48 14.73 14.91
C PRO A 8 -51.16 14.23 15.52
N THR A 9 -51.20 13.10 16.22
CA THR A 9 -50.00 12.41 16.70
C THR A 9 -49.18 11.92 15.52
N TYR A 10 -48.20 12.71 15.10
CA TYR A 10 -47.17 12.28 14.16
C TYR A 10 -46.31 11.20 14.84
N SER A 11 -46.54 9.95 14.46
CA SER A 11 -45.60 8.86 14.78
C SER A 11 -44.35 9.06 13.95
N TYR A 12 -43.32 9.71 14.53
CA TYR A 12 -41.99 9.73 13.93
C TYR A 12 -41.55 8.29 13.66
N PRO A 13 -40.99 7.97 12.48
CA PRO A 13 -40.42 6.66 12.25
C PRO A 13 -39.38 6.41 13.33
N HIS A 14 -39.49 5.26 14.01
CA HIS A 14 -38.54 4.85 15.03
C HIS A 14 -37.12 5.04 14.50
N ARG A 15 -36.37 5.93 15.15
CA ARG A 15 -34.92 6.10 14.92
C ARG A 15 -34.33 4.69 14.92
N PRO A 16 -33.68 4.21 13.83
CA PRO A 16 -33.14 2.88 13.83
C PRO A 16 -32.23 2.76 15.04
N ALA A 17 -32.52 1.77 15.88
CA ALA A 17 -31.75 1.47 17.08
C ALA A 17 -30.26 1.50 16.74
N ARG A 18 -29.44 2.04 17.66
CA ARG A 18 -27.96 1.99 17.61
C ARG A 18 -27.54 0.77 16.83
N THR A 19 -27.00 0.98 15.63
CA THR A 19 -26.53 -0.09 14.74
C THR A 19 -25.75 -1.07 15.60
N SER A 20 -26.25 -2.30 15.72
CA SER A 20 -25.56 -3.40 16.41
C SER A 20 -24.09 -3.37 16.04
N PHE A 21 -23.19 -3.43 17.02
CA PHE A 21 -21.75 -3.34 16.80
C PHE A 21 -21.33 -4.36 15.74
N ASN A 22 -20.97 -3.87 14.56
CA ASN A 22 -20.53 -4.70 13.45
C ASN A 22 -19.01 -4.57 13.35
N ILE A 23 -18.31 -5.57 13.89
CA ILE A 23 -16.85 -5.60 13.97
C ILE A 23 -16.17 -5.41 12.60
N THR A 24 -16.78 -5.91 11.51
CA THR A 24 -16.31 -5.72 10.15
C THR A 24 -16.44 -4.27 9.70
N ARG A 25 -17.58 -3.63 9.96
CA ARG A 25 -17.78 -2.21 9.64
C ARG A 25 -16.79 -1.33 10.40
N GLU A 26 -16.61 -1.62 11.68
CA GLU A 26 -15.68 -0.90 12.55
C GLU A 26 -14.23 -1.04 12.07
N LEU A 27 -13.85 -2.22 11.55
CA LEU A 27 -12.52 -2.43 10.96
C LEU A 27 -12.29 -1.50 9.75
N HIS A 28 -13.26 -1.40 8.86
CA HIS A 28 -13.16 -0.49 7.70
C HIS A 28 -13.12 0.99 8.12
N ILE A 29 -13.91 1.38 9.13
CA ILE A 29 -13.89 2.75 9.68
C ILE A 29 -12.52 3.05 10.29
N ALA A 30 -11.94 2.13 11.07
CA ALA A 30 -10.61 2.30 11.64
C ALA A 30 -9.53 2.45 10.55
N CYS A 31 -9.63 1.69 9.45
CA CYS A 31 -8.75 1.85 8.30
C CYS A 31 -8.89 3.22 7.63
N LEU A 32 -10.12 3.71 7.44
CA LEU A 32 -10.41 5.03 6.90
C LEU A 32 -9.81 6.16 7.75
N LEU A 33 -9.92 6.04 9.07
CA LEU A 33 -9.44 7.01 10.06
C LEU A 33 -7.93 6.93 10.33
N ASN A 34 -7.21 5.98 9.69
CA ASN A 34 -5.80 5.68 9.98
C ASN A 34 -5.54 5.28 11.44
N ASP A 35 -6.52 4.67 12.10
CA ASP A 35 -6.44 4.28 13.51
C ASP A 35 -5.85 2.87 13.66
N SER A 36 -4.52 2.80 13.63
CA SER A 36 -3.80 1.51 13.68
C SER A 36 -3.96 0.77 15.01
N GLU A 37 -4.18 1.49 16.11
CA GLU A 37 -4.40 0.87 17.43
C GLU A 37 -5.76 0.18 17.45
N ARG A 38 -6.80 0.90 17.01
CA ARG A 38 -8.15 0.34 16.88
C ARG A 38 -8.21 -0.85 15.93
N VAL A 39 -7.47 -0.81 14.82
CA VAL A 39 -7.34 -1.98 13.92
C VAL A 39 -6.76 -3.18 14.68
N THR A 40 -5.74 -2.98 15.51
CA THR A 40 -5.13 -4.05 16.31
C THR A 40 -6.13 -4.66 17.29
N GLU A 41 -6.87 -3.81 18.01
CA GLU A 41 -7.93 -4.25 18.93
C GLU A 41 -9.03 -5.04 18.21
N LEU A 42 -9.48 -4.54 17.06
CA LEU A 42 -10.52 -5.19 16.27
C LEU A 42 -10.07 -6.56 15.76
N LEU A 43 -8.84 -6.68 15.26
CA LEU A 43 -8.27 -7.96 14.88
C LEU A 43 -8.17 -8.92 16.08
N ALA A 44 -7.78 -8.42 17.26
CA ALA A 44 -7.74 -9.23 18.49
C ALA A 44 -9.13 -9.69 18.96
N MET A 45 -10.17 -8.89 18.69
CA MET A 45 -11.57 -9.27 18.92
C MET A 45 -12.13 -10.25 17.87
N GLY A 46 -11.31 -10.71 16.92
CA GLY A 46 -11.71 -11.67 15.89
C GLY A 46 -12.27 -11.03 14.62
N ALA A 47 -12.01 -9.75 14.36
CA ALA A 47 -12.37 -9.14 13.08
C ALA A 47 -11.68 -9.90 11.94
N ASN A 48 -12.45 -10.30 10.93
CA ASN A 48 -11.86 -10.86 9.72
C ASN A 48 -11.14 -9.75 8.94
N ARG A 49 -9.81 -9.87 8.84
CA ARG A 49 -8.92 -8.99 8.05
C ARG A 49 -9.29 -8.91 6.56
N ASP A 50 -9.82 -10.01 6.02
CA ASP A 50 -10.20 -10.16 4.61
C ASP A 50 -11.68 -9.81 4.41
N ALA A 51 -12.32 -9.25 5.44
CA ALA A 51 -13.71 -8.85 5.34
C ALA A 51 -13.88 -7.76 4.28
N ILE A 52 -14.96 -7.90 3.52
CA ILE A 52 -15.30 -7.03 2.41
C ILE A 52 -16.44 -6.11 2.84
N SER A 53 -16.29 -4.81 2.58
CA SER A 53 -17.33 -3.80 2.76
C SER A 53 -18.50 -3.99 1.79
N HIS A 54 -19.62 -3.31 2.04
CA HIS A 54 -20.76 -3.30 1.10
C HIS A 54 -20.41 -2.79 -0.30
N ALA A 55 -19.33 -2.01 -0.43
CA ALA A 55 -18.84 -1.50 -1.70
C ALA A 55 -17.86 -2.45 -2.40
N GLY A 56 -17.60 -3.64 -1.85
CA GLY A 56 -16.72 -4.64 -2.46
C GLY A 56 -15.23 -4.49 -2.14
N TYR A 57 -14.84 -3.53 -1.28
CA TYR A 57 -13.45 -3.33 -0.87
C TYR A 57 -13.13 -4.08 0.41
N SER A 58 -11.96 -4.72 0.47
CA SER A 58 -11.41 -5.25 1.73
C SER A 58 -10.87 -4.14 2.62
N ALA A 59 -10.66 -4.44 3.91
CA ALA A 59 -9.99 -3.51 4.82
C ALA A 59 -8.58 -3.13 4.32
N LEU A 60 -7.87 -4.07 3.70
CA LEU A 60 -6.56 -3.84 3.10
C LEU A 60 -6.64 -2.91 1.89
N ASP A 61 -7.66 -3.05 1.03
CA ASP A 61 -7.87 -2.15 -0.12
C ASP A 61 -8.09 -0.71 0.35
N VAL A 62 -8.93 -0.52 1.37
CA VAL A 62 -9.18 0.81 1.94
C VAL A 62 -7.89 1.42 2.49
N ALA A 63 -7.08 0.63 3.19
CA ALA A 63 -5.82 1.09 3.75
C ALA A 63 -4.77 1.42 2.67
N ASP A 64 -4.66 0.61 1.62
CA ASP A 64 -3.74 0.81 0.49
C ASP A 64 -4.12 2.05 -0.33
N LEU A 65 -5.40 2.19 -0.70
CA LEU A 65 -5.91 3.36 -1.45
C LEU A 65 -5.70 4.69 -0.73
N LEU A 66 -5.72 4.67 0.61
CA LEU A 66 -5.54 5.85 1.46
C LEU A 66 -4.09 6.03 1.95
N ASN A 67 -3.16 5.19 1.49
CA ASN A 67 -1.76 5.18 1.88
C ASN A 67 -1.52 5.11 3.40
N ARG A 68 -2.27 4.24 4.09
CA ARG A 68 -2.22 4.06 5.55
C ARG A 68 -1.21 2.98 5.93
N VAL A 69 0.08 3.26 5.76
CA VAL A 69 1.18 2.29 6.00
C VAL A 69 1.08 1.63 7.38
N SER A 70 0.85 2.40 8.45
CA SER A 70 0.72 1.85 9.81
C SER A 70 -0.45 0.87 9.94
N VAL A 71 -1.59 1.17 9.32
CA VAL A 71 -2.75 0.28 9.27
C VAL A 71 -2.43 -0.97 8.44
N VAL A 72 -1.83 -0.81 7.26
CA VAL A 72 -1.42 -1.92 6.41
C VAL A 72 -0.49 -2.86 7.18
N LYS A 73 0.49 -2.35 7.92
CA LYS A 73 1.35 -3.18 8.78
C LYS A 73 0.57 -3.97 9.84
N ARG A 74 -0.44 -3.37 10.47
CA ARG A 74 -1.32 -4.09 11.42
C ARG A 74 -2.15 -5.15 10.74
N LEU A 75 -2.68 -4.85 9.55
CA LEU A 75 -3.37 -5.82 8.72
C LEU A 75 -2.43 -6.93 8.27
N LEU A 76 -1.16 -6.67 7.96
CA LEU A 76 -0.19 -7.69 7.56
C LEU A 76 0.49 -8.43 8.74
N ALA A 77 0.17 -8.08 9.99
CA ALA A 77 0.88 -8.60 11.17
C ALA A 77 1.03 -10.14 11.29
N PRO A 78 0.08 -11.00 10.88
CA PRO A 78 0.26 -12.46 10.92
C PRO A 78 0.88 -13.04 9.65
N VAL A 79 1.20 -12.22 8.65
CA VAL A 79 2.02 -12.66 7.52
C VAL A 79 3.42 -12.97 8.03
N ASN A 80 3.89 -14.19 7.78
CA ASN A 80 5.25 -14.56 8.14
C ASN A 80 6.23 -14.01 7.12
N ILE A 81 6.70 -12.77 7.35
CA ILE A 81 7.64 -12.07 6.46
C ILE A 81 8.85 -12.93 6.10
N ARG A 82 9.31 -13.81 7.00
CA ARG A 82 10.47 -14.66 6.75
C ARG A 82 10.20 -15.79 5.76
N GLU A 83 9.01 -16.36 5.76
CA GLU A 83 8.70 -17.55 4.94
C GLU A 83 7.93 -17.19 3.68
N THR A 84 6.96 -16.28 3.80
CA THR A 84 6.04 -15.94 2.71
C THR A 84 6.30 -14.55 2.14
N GLY A 85 7.06 -13.68 2.83
CA GLY A 85 7.15 -12.26 2.50
C GLY A 85 7.52 -11.94 1.05
N MET A 86 8.38 -12.75 0.42
CA MET A 86 8.71 -12.65 -1.00
C MET A 86 7.50 -12.89 -1.91
N LEU A 87 6.69 -13.90 -1.61
CA LEU A 87 5.46 -14.20 -2.33
C LEU A 87 4.44 -13.07 -2.18
N GLU A 88 4.25 -12.55 -0.97
CA GLU A 88 3.36 -11.39 -0.77
C GLU A 88 3.87 -10.15 -1.51
N LEU A 89 5.18 -9.90 -1.54
CA LEU A 89 5.75 -8.80 -2.29
C LEU A 89 5.48 -8.93 -3.79
N MET A 90 5.71 -10.11 -4.37
CA MET A 90 5.42 -10.37 -5.78
C MET A 90 3.92 -10.16 -6.09
N TYR A 91 3.03 -10.57 -5.19
CA TYR A 91 1.60 -10.33 -5.32
C TYR A 91 1.26 -8.84 -5.28
N ALA A 92 1.83 -8.10 -4.32
CA ALA A 92 1.63 -6.66 -4.17
C ALA A 92 2.13 -5.87 -5.39
N ILE A 93 3.30 -6.23 -5.94
CA ILE A 93 3.85 -5.64 -7.17
C ILE A 93 2.88 -5.82 -8.34
N ARG A 94 2.39 -7.05 -8.55
CA ARG A 94 1.45 -7.37 -9.64
C ARG A 94 0.11 -6.65 -9.50
N GLN A 95 -0.31 -6.34 -8.28
CA GLN A 95 -1.54 -5.59 -8.02
C GLN A 95 -1.35 -4.08 -7.99
N GLY A 96 -0.11 -3.59 -8.12
CA GLY A 96 0.18 -2.16 -8.02
C GLY A 96 0.03 -1.58 -6.60
N ARG A 97 -0.02 -2.43 -5.57
CA ARG A 97 -0.25 -2.03 -4.16
C ARG A 97 1.01 -1.48 -3.52
N SER A 98 1.33 -0.22 -3.82
CA SER A 98 2.58 0.42 -3.39
C SER A 98 2.68 0.60 -1.87
N THR A 99 1.57 0.81 -1.16
CA THR A 99 1.56 0.92 0.30
C THR A 99 1.82 -0.43 0.96
N VAL A 100 1.31 -1.53 0.38
CA VAL A 100 1.67 -2.90 0.80
C VAL A 100 3.14 -3.20 0.55
N VAL A 101 3.67 -2.83 -0.62
CA VAL A 101 5.11 -2.98 -0.92
C VAL A 101 5.96 -2.25 0.11
N GLN A 102 5.66 -0.97 0.38
CA GLN A 102 6.35 -0.21 1.42
C GLN A 102 6.26 -0.90 2.79
N ALA A 103 5.06 -1.33 3.20
CA ALA A 103 4.87 -1.96 4.49
C ALA A 103 5.69 -3.26 4.63
N LEU A 104 5.72 -4.11 3.60
CA LEU A 104 6.50 -5.36 3.60
C LEU A 104 8.00 -5.09 3.73
N LEU A 105 8.54 -4.12 2.98
CA LEU A 105 9.95 -3.74 3.06
C LEU A 105 10.30 -3.22 4.47
N GLU A 106 9.45 -2.36 5.03
CA GLU A 106 9.63 -1.82 6.40
C GLU A 106 9.37 -2.85 7.52
N MET A 107 8.75 -4.00 7.21
CA MET A 107 8.52 -5.10 8.16
C MET A 107 9.70 -6.10 8.22
N GLY A 108 10.81 -5.80 7.55
CA GLY A 108 12.04 -6.61 7.58
C GLY A 108 12.26 -7.46 6.34
N LEU A 109 11.42 -7.34 5.30
CA LEU A 109 11.67 -8.05 4.04
C LEU A 109 12.96 -7.60 3.35
N ASN A 110 13.43 -6.38 3.64
CA ASN A 110 14.73 -5.89 3.16
C ASN A 110 15.89 -6.81 3.54
N ASP A 111 15.84 -7.50 4.68
CA ASP A 111 16.90 -8.43 5.09
C ASP A 111 17.01 -9.63 4.14
N GLN A 112 15.91 -10.00 3.48
CA GLN A 112 15.89 -11.07 2.47
C GLN A 112 16.30 -10.60 1.08
N LEU A 113 16.24 -9.30 0.83
CA LEU A 113 16.49 -8.67 -0.46
C LEU A 113 17.89 -8.04 -0.57
N GLN A 114 18.77 -8.25 0.41
CA GLN A 114 20.13 -7.69 0.40
C GLN A 114 20.98 -8.16 -0.79
N ASP A 115 20.65 -9.31 -1.39
CA ASP A 115 21.27 -9.75 -2.63
C ASP A 115 20.81 -8.84 -3.79
N GLU A 116 21.75 -8.08 -4.34
CA GLU A 116 21.50 -7.14 -5.44
C GLU A 116 20.93 -7.83 -6.68
N VAL A 117 21.36 -9.06 -7.01
CA VAL A 117 20.87 -9.79 -8.17
C VAL A 117 19.41 -10.21 -7.96
N LEU A 118 19.08 -10.67 -6.75
CA LEU A 118 17.71 -10.99 -6.36
C LEU A 118 16.83 -9.74 -6.43
N PHE A 119 17.25 -8.64 -5.79
CA PHE A 119 16.47 -7.40 -5.76
C PHE A 119 16.33 -6.78 -7.15
N ARG A 120 17.36 -6.84 -7.99
CA ARG A 120 17.28 -6.44 -9.41
C ARG A 120 16.24 -7.26 -10.16
N GLY A 121 16.12 -8.57 -9.88
CA GLY A 121 15.08 -9.41 -10.45
C GLY A 121 13.66 -8.99 -10.01
N VAL A 122 13.48 -8.64 -8.73
CA VAL A 122 12.23 -8.10 -8.20
C VAL A 122 11.90 -6.74 -8.85
N PHE A 123 12.90 -5.87 -8.99
CA PHE A 123 12.73 -4.58 -9.66
C PHE A 123 12.39 -4.74 -11.14
N LEU A 124 13.01 -5.69 -11.84
CA LEU A 124 12.68 -6.01 -13.23
C LEU A 124 11.21 -6.44 -13.38
N MET A 125 10.70 -7.23 -12.43
CA MET A 125 9.28 -7.59 -12.39
C MET A 125 8.38 -6.36 -12.19
N ALA A 126 8.78 -5.42 -11.34
CA ALA A 126 8.06 -4.15 -11.18
C ALA A 126 8.12 -3.28 -12.45
N CYS A 127 9.22 -3.27 -13.19
CA CYS A 127 9.29 -2.61 -14.49
C CYS A 127 8.36 -3.26 -15.52
N TYR A 128 8.25 -4.59 -15.48
CA TYR A 128 7.43 -5.36 -16.41
C TYR A 128 5.94 -5.13 -16.16
N ILE A 129 5.43 -5.44 -14.96
CA ILE A 129 3.99 -5.47 -14.66
C ILE A 129 3.54 -4.48 -13.58
N GLY A 130 4.48 -3.79 -12.93
CA GLY A 130 4.18 -2.90 -11.82
C GLY A 130 3.68 -1.53 -12.28
N THR A 131 3.40 -0.69 -11.28
CA THR A 131 3.03 0.71 -11.47
C THR A 131 4.21 1.62 -11.11
N THR A 132 4.16 2.88 -11.57
CA THR A 132 5.11 3.92 -11.17
C THR A 132 5.20 4.08 -9.65
N PHE A 133 4.09 3.90 -8.94
CA PHE A 133 4.06 3.93 -7.48
C PHE A 133 4.85 2.79 -6.84
N VAL A 134 4.76 1.58 -7.39
CA VAL A 134 5.53 0.42 -6.92
C VAL A 134 7.02 0.61 -7.21
N VAL A 135 7.38 1.07 -8.40
CA VAL A 135 8.78 1.38 -8.75
C VAL A 135 9.36 2.38 -7.76
N ASN A 136 8.66 3.50 -7.52
CA ASN A 136 9.09 4.51 -6.56
C ASN A 136 9.18 3.96 -5.12
N ALA A 137 8.26 3.08 -4.71
CA ALA A 137 8.32 2.44 -3.40
C ALA A 137 9.55 1.53 -3.26
N LEU A 138 9.88 0.74 -4.29
CA LEU A 138 11.06 -0.13 -4.28
C LEU A 138 12.37 0.69 -4.25
N VAL A 139 12.45 1.78 -5.01
CA VAL A 139 13.65 2.66 -4.99
C VAL A 139 13.82 3.33 -3.64
N LYS A 140 12.72 3.80 -3.04
CA LYS A 140 12.77 4.59 -1.80
C LYS A 140 12.96 3.74 -0.54
N TYR A 141 12.33 2.57 -0.48
CA TYR A 141 12.28 1.75 0.74
C TYR A 141 13.02 0.41 0.63
N GLY A 142 13.48 0.04 -0.57
CA GLY A 142 14.24 -1.19 -0.79
C GLY A 142 15.71 -1.10 -0.32
N PRO A 143 16.48 -2.19 -0.46
CA PRO A 143 17.87 -2.32 0.01
C PRO A 143 18.91 -1.48 -0.76
N GLY A 144 18.47 -0.55 -1.62
CA GLY A 144 19.32 0.27 -2.49
C GLY A 144 19.68 -0.46 -3.78
N LEU A 145 19.27 0.10 -4.92
CA LEU A 145 19.60 -0.41 -6.25
C LEU A 145 20.08 0.76 -7.09
N SER A 146 21.23 0.61 -7.74
CA SER A 146 21.66 1.58 -8.75
C SER A 146 20.95 1.29 -10.06
N ILE A 147 20.10 2.21 -10.49
CA ILE A 147 19.28 2.04 -11.69
C ILE A 147 20.04 2.48 -12.94
N SER A 148 20.85 3.53 -12.84
CA SER A 148 21.56 4.14 -13.97
C SER A 148 22.43 3.18 -14.82
N PRO A 149 23.11 2.15 -14.28
CA PRO A 149 23.86 1.18 -15.10
C PRO A 149 22.97 0.20 -15.87
N PHE A 150 21.73 0.01 -15.43
CA PHE A 150 20.79 -0.96 -15.97
C PHE A 150 19.56 -0.28 -16.60
N GLU A 151 19.61 1.04 -16.82
CA GLU A 151 18.47 1.83 -17.34
C GLU A 151 17.91 1.21 -18.62
N ASP A 152 18.76 0.97 -19.62
CA ASP A 152 18.35 0.42 -20.91
C ASP A 152 17.60 -0.91 -20.76
N MET A 153 18.06 -1.77 -19.84
CA MET A 153 17.42 -3.05 -19.53
C MET A 153 16.02 -2.85 -18.94
N PHE A 154 15.90 -1.99 -17.93
CA PHE A 154 14.63 -1.74 -17.25
C PHE A 154 13.62 -1.03 -18.16
N VAL A 155 14.08 -0.04 -18.92
CA VAL A 155 13.28 0.68 -19.92
C VAL A 155 12.81 -0.26 -21.01
N HIS A 156 13.69 -1.12 -21.54
CA HIS A 156 13.31 -2.10 -22.56
C HIS A 156 12.20 -3.04 -22.06
N VAL A 157 12.32 -3.55 -20.83
CA VAL A 157 11.31 -4.43 -20.23
C VAL A 157 9.98 -3.70 -19.98
N ALA A 158 10.00 -2.46 -19.50
CA ALA A 158 8.78 -1.67 -19.32
C ALA A 158 8.06 -1.38 -20.66
N MET A 159 8.84 -1.06 -21.69
CA MET A 159 8.32 -0.79 -23.04
C MET A 159 7.75 -2.04 -23.72
N PHE A 160 8.18 -3.25 -23.35
CA PHE A 160 7.63 -4.49 -23.90
C PHE A 160 6.11 -4.62 -23.66
N LEU A 161 5.61 -4.15 -22.52
CA LEU A 161 4.17 -4.07 -22.21
C LEU A 161 3.56 -2.70 -22.49
N ASN A 162 4.27 -1.85 -23.24
CA ASN A 162 3.87 -0.47 -23.56
C ASN A 162 3.60 0.39 -22.31
N ASN A 163 4.31 0.12 -21.21
CA ASN A 163 4.19 0.89 -19.97
C ASN A 163 5.15 2.09 -20.04
N THR A 164 4.75 3.10 -20.82
CA THR A 164 5.54 4.31 -21.04
C THR A 164 5.74 5.10 -19.76
N GLU A 165 4.74 5.13 -18.87
CA GLU A 165 4.83 5.82 -17.58
C GLU A 165 5.95 5.24 -16.72
N VAL A 166 6.03 3.91 -16.60
CA VAL A 166 7.12 3.27 -15.87
C VAL A 166 8.47 3.51 -16.54
N ALA A 167 8.54 3.42 -17.87
CA ALA A 167 9.77 3.72 -18.61
C ALA A 167 10.26 5.15 -18.35
N ASP A 168 9.37 6.15 -18.36
CA ASP A 168 9.70 7.54 -18.08
C ASP A 168 10.15 7.72 -16.64
N THR A 169 9.49 7.09 -15.67
CA THR A 169 9.96 7.14 -14.27
C THR A 169 11.35 6.54 -14.08
N ILE A 170 11.68 5.46 -14.80
CA ILE A 170 13.01 4.85 -14.73
C ILE A 170 14.08 5.80 -15.27
N ARG A 171 13.81 6.47 -16.40
CA ARG A 171 14.70 7.50 -16.97
C ARG A 171 14.92 8.65 -16.00
N ASP A 172 13.84 9.16 -15.41
CA ASP A 172 13.90 10.24 -14.43
C ASP A 172 14.77 9.86 -13.23
N ILE A 173 14.58 8.65 -12.70
CA ILE A 173 15.36 8.14 -11.56
C ILE A 173 16.84 7.98 -11.94
N ALA A 174 17.14 7.39 -13.10
CA ALA A 174 18.51 7.23 -13.59
C ALA A 174 19.22 8.58 -13.79
N ASP A 175 18.52 9.58 -14.32
CA ASP A 175 19.06 10.93 -14.51
C ASP A 175 19.29 11.66 -13.19
N ILE A 176 18.45 11.43 -12.17
CA ILE A 176 18.67 11.93 -10.82
C ILE A 176 19.90 11.26 -10.21
N GLU A 177 20.06 9.94 -10.34
CA GLU A 177 21.24 9.22 -9.86
C GLU A 177 22.54 9.76 -10.47
N ARG A 178 22.59 9.90 -11.81
CA ARG A 178 23.75 10.47 -12.51
C ARG A 178 24.08 11.88 -12.03
N ARG A 179 23.07 12.74 -11.85
CA ARG A 179 23.25 14.11 -11.34
C ARG A 179 23.78 14.13 -9.91
N ASN A 180 23.30 13.22 -9.06
CA ASN A 180 23.77 13.10 -7.68
C ASN A 180 25.22 12.62 -7.62
N MET A 181 25.63 11.69 -8.51
CA MET A 181 27.03 11.26 -8.61
C MET A 181 27.95 12.41 -9.01
N LEU A 182 27.57 13.25 -9.99
CA LEU A 182 28.39 14.39 -10.44
C LEU A 182 28.58 15.43 -9.32
N ARG A 183 27.54 15.73 -8.55
CA ARG A 183 27.63 16.67 -7.41
C ARG A 183 28.48 16.14 -6.26
N GLY A 184 28.50 14.84 -6.03
CA GLY A 184 29.32 14.23 -4.97
C GLY A 184 30.83 14.38 -5.20
N VAL A 185 31.26 14.42 -6.47
CA VAL A 185 32.67 14.56 -6.85
C VAL A 185 33.17 16.00 -6.65
N GLU A 186 32.32 17.00 -6.87
CA GLU A 186 32.68 18.42 -6.69
C GLU A 186 32.92 18.80 -5.21
N VAL A 187 32.31 18.09 -4.26
CA VAL A 187 32.42 18.38 -2.82
C VAL A 187 33.64 17.73 -2.16
N CYS A 188 34.19 16.64 -2.72
CA CYS A 188 35.41 16.00 -2.22
C CYS A 188 36.71 16.58 -2.82
N GLY A 189 36.62 17.56 -3.71
CA GLY A 189 37.74 18.20 -4.40
C GLY A 189 38.21 19.54 -3.81
N LEU A 190 37.70 19.94 -2.63
CA LEU A 190 38.05 21.16 -1.90
C LEU A 190 38.53 20.81 -0.47
#